data_AF-A0A6N3GVU7-F1
#
_entry.id   AF-A0A6N3GVU7-F1
#
_cell.length_a   1.000
_cell.length_b   1.000
_cell.length_c   1.000
_cell.angle_alpha   90.00
_cell.angle_beta   90.00
_cell.angle_gamma   90.00
#
_symmetry.space_group_name_H-M   'P 1'
#
loop_
_entity.id
_entity.type
_entity.pdbx_description
1 polymer ?
#
loop_
_entity_poly.entity_id
_entity_poly.type
_entity_poly.pdbx_seq_one_letter_code
_entity_poly.pdbx_strand_id
1 'polypeptide(L)'
;MRKEILLPAVAVVGGGAGFVLRRWELATAFEADTGLPIPGAPATLALIALSVAMAAVLALLCRGKYPSFTGYDEAFQAKGNTLYATAMVLSAFLLLGAAVLMVLSFVQGTNTVYTRLLLAALAAVSFFCVMQTAQNSFKGLDRGKYSFTLLMPAYTCCVWLIAAYQVRAGDPVQLDYVYELFAIIASLLGLYFHAGFSFERGRVFWAGLFSLLGIYFCLTTLADQHDLATTLLYGFAILYLLSSTVTLLYNAGRPELLARAENDTTEGTPDES
;
A
#
# COMPACT_ATOMS: atom_id res chain seq x y z
N MET A 1 -12.43 18.23 10.31
CA MET A 1 -11.03 18.15 9.80
C MET A 1 -11.05 17.37 8.50
N ARG A 2 -10.25 17.78 7.51
CA ARG A 2 -10.13 17.10 6.21
C ARG A 2 -9.34 15.79 6.37
N LYS A 3 -10.05 14.68 6.60
CA LYS A 3 -9.46 13.35 6.83
C LYS A 3 -8.61 12.91 5.63
N GLU A 4 -8.99 13.32 4.44
CA GLU A 4 -8.31 13.07 3.16
C GLU A 4 -6.90 13.68 3.07
N ILE A 5 -6.56 14.65 3.92
CA ILE A 5 -5.20 15.23 4.00
C ILE A 5 -4.51 14.75 5.29
N LEU A 6 -5.23 14.77 6.42
CA LEU A 6 -4.67 14.44 7.72
C LEU A 6 -4.14 13.00 7.78
N LEU A 7 -4.95 12.02 7.36
CA LEU A 7 -4.59 10.60 7.45
C LEU A 7 -3.35 10.26 6.60
N PRO A 8 -3.29 10.63 5.31
CA PRO A 8 -2.09 10.48 4.50
C PRO A 8 -0.87 11.22 5.06
N ALA A 9 -1.03 12.45 5.57
CA ALA A 9 0.07 13.20 6.15
C ALA A 9 0.65 12.53 7.40
N VAL A 10 -0.21 12.02 8.28
CA VAL A 10 0.21 11.26 9.47
C VAL A 10 0.98 10.00 9.07
N ALA A 11 0.52 9.26 8.05
CA ALA A 11 1.22 8.07 7.57
C ALA A 11 2.60 8.41 6.98
N VAL A 12 2.72 9.48 6.19
CA VAL A 12 4.00 9.91 5.58
C VAL A 12 4.98 10.43 6.64
N VAL A 13 4.52 11.27 7.57
CA VAL A 13 5.35 11.79 8.67
C VAL A 13 5.79 10.67 9.60
N GLY A 14 4.86 9.77 9.96
CA GLY A 14 5.20 8.58 10.75
C GLY A 14 6.18 7.68 10.03
N GLY A 15 6.02 7.47 8.72
CA GLY A 15 6.94 6.67 7.90
C GLY A 15 8.34 7.29 7.81
N GLY A 16 8.42 8.62 7.72
CA GLY A 16 9.70 9.35 7.79
C GLY A 16 10.38 9.22 9.16
N ALA A 17 9.62 9.27 10.26
CA ALA A 17 10.16 8.99 11.59
C ALA A 17 10.62 7.53 11.72
N GLY A 18 9.85 6.58 11.17
CA GLY A 18 10.21 5.17 11.06
C GLY A 18 11.51 4.96 10.29
N PHE A 19 11.69 5.63 9.16
CA PHE A 19 12.93 5.60 8.38
C PHE A 19 14.15 6.02 9.21
N VAL A 20 14.06 7.13 9.94
CA VAL A 20 15.17 7.62 10.77
C VAL A 20 15.47 6.66 11.92
N LEU A 21 14.44 6.15 12.60
CA LEU A 21 14.61 5.15 13.66
C LEU A 21 15.17 3.84 13.14
N ARG A 22 14.75 3.39 11.96
CA ARG A 22 15.30 2.19 11.32
C ARG A 22 16.76 2.38 10.96
N ARG A 23 17.13 3.56 10.45
CA ARG A 23 18.54 3.90 10.17
C ARG A 23 19.39 3.93 11.46
N TRP A 24 18.81 4.36 12.57
CA TRP A 24 19.47 4.31 13.88
C TRP A 24 19.58 2.89 14.42
N GLU A 25 18.55 2.07 14.23
CA GLU A 25 18.54 0.64 14.58
C GLU A 25 19.63 -0.12 13.83
N LEU A 26 19.69 0.00 12.50
CA LEU A 26 20.73 -0.62 11.68
C LEU A 26 22.16 -0.20 12.10
N ALA A 27 22.32 0.98 12.68
CA ALA A 27 23.62 1.48 13.12
C ALA A 27 24.02 1.05 14.54
N THR A 28 23.06 0.62 15.39
CA THR A 28 23.31 0.47 16.84
C THR A 28 22.75 -0.80 17.47
N ALA A 29 21.81 -1.48 16.82
CA ALA A 29 21.10 -2.63 17.38
C ALA A 29 21.69 -3.98 16.96
N PHE A 30 22.78 -3.98 16.17
CA PHE A 30 23.43 -5.19 15.69
C PHE A 30 24.88 -5.24 16.16
N GLU A 31 25.33 -6.41 16.60
CA GLU A 31 26.73 -6.65 16.95
C GLU A 31 27.61 -6.51 15.70
N ALA A 32 28.68 -5.72 15.80
CA ALA A 32 29.58 -5.47 14.67
C ALA A 32 30.28 -6.75 14.14
N ASP A 33 30.50 -7.73 15.02
CA ASP A 33 31.26 -8.93 14.69
C ASP A 33 30.38 -10.08 14.17
N THR A 34 29.15 -10.21 14.69
CA THR A 34 28.27 -11.36 14.40
C THR A 34 27.06 -10.99 13.54
N GLY A 35 26.71 -9.70 13.44
CA GLY A 35 25.47 -9.24 12.82
C GLY A 35 24.21 -9.64 13.59
N LEU A 36 24.35 -10.21 14.81
CA LEU A 36 23.21 -10.63 15.60
C LEU A 36 22.55 -9.42 16.29
N PRO A 37 21.23 -9.45 16.47
CA PRO A 37 20.51 -8.38 17.14
C PRO A 37 20.82 -8.37 18.63
N ILE A 38 21.16 -7.19 19.16
CA ILE A 38 21.42 -6.96 20.58
C ILE A 38 20.07 -6.96 21.32
N PRO A 39 19.84 -7.91 22.25
CA PRO A 39 18.57 -7.98 22.98
C PRO A 39 18.31 -6.69 23.77
N GLY A 40 17.12 -6.11 23.59
CA GLY A 40 16.70 -4.91 24.30
C GLY A 40 17.34 -3.61 23.81
N ALA A 41 17.93 -3.61 22.60
CA ALA A 41 18.45 -2.39 21.99
C ALA A 41 17.37 -1.27 21.98
N PRO A 42 17.71 -0.05 22.46
CA PRO A 42 16.73 1.02 22.59
C PRO A 42 16.15 1.46 21.24
N ALA A 43 16.95 1.36 20.17
CA ALA A 43 16.50 1.67 18.82
C ALA A 43 15.42 0.69 18.32
N THR A 44 15.59 -0.60 18.55
CA THR A 44 14.59 -1.64 18.23
C THR A 44 13.31 -1.44 19.03
N LEU A 45 13.42 -1.19 20.34
CA LEU A 45 12.25 -0.91 21.18
C LEU A 45 11.51 0.36 20.75
N ALA A 46 12.24 1.42 20.39
CA ALA A 46 11.66 2.66 19.89
C ALA A 46 10.91 2.44 18.57
N LEU A 47 11.46 1.66 17.64
CA LEU A 47 10.83 1.37 16.36
C LEU A 47 9.59 0.48 16.50
N ILE A 48 9.64 -0.52 17.40
CA ILE A 48 8.46 -1.33 17.75
C ILE A 48 7.38 -0.44 18.36
N ALA A 49 7.74 0.40 19.35
CA ALA A 49 6.82 1.31 20.01
C ALA A 49 6.16 2.29 19.02
N LEU A 50 6.95 2.86 18.09
CA LEU A 50 6.44 3.73 17.04
C LEU A 50 5.48 2.96 16.12
N SER A 51 5.83 1.75 15.71
CA SER A 51 5.01 0.95 14.79
C SER A 51 3.66 0.56 15.42
N VAL A 52 3.67 0.18 16.70
CA VAL A 52 2.43 -0.10 17.46
C VAL A 52 1.60 1.17 17.65
N ALA A 53 2.24 2.28 18.01
CA ALA A 53 1.56 3.57 18.16
C ALA A 53 0.93 4.03 16.84
N MET A 54 1.65 3.89 15.72
CA MET A 54 1.16 4.24 14.39
C MET A 54 -0.03 3.38 13.98
N ALA A 55 0.02 2.07 14.22
CA ALA A 55 -1.12 1.19 13.96
C ALA A 55 -2.35 1.60 14.78
N ALA A 56 -2.17 1.92 16.07
CA ALA A 56 -3.26 2.38 16.92
C ALA A 56 -3.82 3.73 16.48
N VAL A 57 -2.96 4.72 16.22
CA VAL A 57 -3.35 6.07 15.79
C VAL A 57 -4.07 6.02 14.44
N LEU A 58 -3.52 5.32 13.45
CA LEU A 58 -4.16 5.18 12.14
C LEU A 58 -5.49 4.44 12.26
N ALA A 59 -5.57 3.36 13.04
CA ALA A 59 -6.83 2.65 13.28
C ALA A 59 -7.87 3.58 13.91
N LEU A 60 -7.51 4.37 14.92
CA LEU A 60 -8.41 5.33 15.56
C LEU A 60 -8.87 6.43 14.61
N LEU A 61 -7.96 7.04 13.85
CA LEU A 61 -8.27 8.11 12.91
C LEU A 61 -9.09 7.63 11.71
N CYS A 62 -8.89 6.38 11.28
CA CYS A 62 -9.69 5.72 10.26
C CYS A 62 -11.10 5.36 10.75
N ARG A 63 -11.42 5.42 12.05
CA ARG A 63 -12.81 5.18 12.50
C ARG A 63 -13.72 6.31 12.02
N GLY A 64 -14.91 5.93 11.60
CA GLY A 64 -15.93 6.87 11.16
C GLY A 64 -17.12 6.16 10.54
N LYS A 65 -18.21 6.92 10.34
CA LYS A 65 -19.29 6.52 9.46
C LYS A 65 -18.83 6.74 8.01
N TYR A 66 -18.99 5.71 7.19
CA TYR A 66 -18.60 5.73 5.79
C TYR A 66 -19.81 5.33 4.93
N PRO A 67 -19.95 5.92 3.74
CA PRO A 67 -21.03 5.56 2.84
C PRO A 67 -20.86 4.17 2.25
N SER A 68 -21.99 3.54 1.92
CA SER A 68 -22.06 2.33 1.10
C SER A 68 -21.82 2.73 -0.36
N PHE A 69 -20.68 2.32 -0.92
CA PHE A 69 -20.36 2.56 -2.32
C PHE A 69 -20.98 1.47 -3.19
N THR A 70 -21.65 1.86 -4.27
CA THR A 70 -22.29 0.94 -5.24
C THR A 70 -21.32 0.39 -6.27
N GLY A 71 -20.10 0.92 -6.35
CA GLY A 71 -19.06 0.43 -7.24
C GLY A 71 -17.72 1.12 -7.05
N TYR A 72 -16.69 0.60 -7.72
CA TYR A 72 -15.34 1.18 -7.68
C TYR A 72 -15.29 2.62 -8.18
N ASP A 73 -16.07 2.94 -9.21
CA ASP A 73 -16.03 4.26 -9.85
C ASP A 73 -16.56 5.36 -8.91
N GLU A 74 -17.56 5.05 -8.07
CA GLU A 74 -18.08 5.98 -7.05
C GLU A 74 -17.07 6.20 -5.91
N ALA A 75 -16.33 5.15 -5.53
CA ALA A 75 -15.33 5.19 -4.47
C ALA A 75 -14.03 5.91 -4.90
N PHE A 76 -13.56 5.70 -6.13
CA PHE A 76 -12.27 6.19 -6.61
C PHE A 76 -12.39 7.18 -7.79
N GLN A 77 -13.53 7.86 -7.91
CA GLN A 77 -13.71 8.90 -8.91
C GLN A 77 -12.75 10.07 -8.65
N ALA A 78 -11.99 10.47 -9.67
CA ALA A 78 -11.06 11.60 -9.61
C ALA A 78 -11.18 12.46 -10.88
N LYS A 79 -12.42 12.80 -11.25
CA LYS A 79 -12.74 13.49 -12.50
C LYS A 79 -11.99 14.82 -12.61
N GLY A 80 -11.13 14.95 -13.62
CA GLY A 80 -10.35 16.16 -13.87
C GLY A 80 -9.24 16.45 -12.86
N ASN A 81 -8.96 15.55 -11.91
CA ASN A 81 -7.86 15.73 -10.97
C ASN A 81 -6.53 15.31 -11.61
N THR A 82 -5.79 16.29 -12.11
CA THR A 82 -4.49 16.07 -12.75
C THR A 82 -3.45 15.50 -11.80
N LEU A 83 -3.46 15.88 -10.52
CA LEU A 83 -2.51 15.39 -9.51
C LEU A 83 -2.68 13.89 -9.26
N TYR A 84 -3.92 13.42 -9.17
CA TYR A 84 -4.20 11.98 -9.06
C TYR A 84 -3.72 11.24 -10.31
N ALA A 85 -4.04 11.76 -11.50
CA ALA A 85 -3.63 11.13 -12.75
C ALA A 85 -2.09 11.06 -12.89
N THR A 86 -1.37 12.14 -12.56
CA THR A 86 0.10 12.14 -12.63
C THR A 86 0.71 11.18 -11.62
N ALA A 87 0.20 11.14 -10.39
CA ALA A 87 0.71 10.22 -9.37
C ALA A 87 0.47 8.74 -9.73
N MET A 88 -0.71 8.41 -10.28
CA MET A 88 -1.03 7.06 -10.73
C MET A 88 -0.20 6.65 -11.95
N VAL A 89 -0.04 7.55 -12.93
CA VAL A 89 0.82 7.30 -14.11
C VAL A 89 2.27 7.13 -13.69
N LEU A 90 2.78 7.97 -12.78
CA LEU A 90 4.13 7.82 -12.24
C LEU A 90 4.28 6.47 -11.53
N SER A 91 3.31 6.06 -10.72
CA SER A 91 3.33 4.75 -10.06
C SER A 91 3.39 3.59 -11.06
N ALA A 92 2.67 3.70 -12.19
CA ALA A 92 2.73 2.72 -13.26
C ALA A 92 4.13 2.67 -13.89
N PHE A 93 4.73 3.82 -14.21
CA PHE A 93 6.10 3.86 -14.75
C PHE A 93 7.14 3.29 -13.78
N LEU A 94 6.95 3.41 -12.46
CA LEU A 94 7.80 2.75 -11.48
C LEU A 94 7.68 1.22 -11.55
N LEU A 95 6.47 0.67 -11.74
CA LEU A 95 6.29 -0.77 -12.01
C LEU A 95 7.01 -1.22 -13.27
N LEU A 96 6.89 -0.45 -14.35
CA LEU A 96 7.57 -0.76 -15.62
C LEU A 96 9.09 -0.70 -15.46
N GLY A 97 9.61 0.31 -14.76
CA GLY A 97 11.04 0.42 -14.45
C GLY A 97 11.52 -0.75 -13.60
N ALA A 98 10.76 -1.16 -12.58
CA ALA A 98 11.07 -2.34 -11.77
C ALA A 98 11.11 -3.61 -12.62
N ALA A 99 10.14 -3.81 -13.51
CA ALA A 99 10.09 -4.95 -14.42
C ALA A 99 11.32 -4.99 -15.34
N VAL A 100 11.66 -3.88 -15.98
CA VAL A 100 12.83 -3.79 -16.88
C VAL A 100 14.12 -4.11 -16.13
N LEU A 101 14.32 -3.54 -14.94
CA LEU A 101 15.52 -3.78 -14.14
C LEU A 101 15.63 -5.23 -13.67
N MET A 102 14.52 -5.87 -13.30
CA MET A 102 14.52 -7.30 -12.96
C MET A 102 14.94 -8.15 -14.16
N VAL A 103 14.43 -7.87 -15.37
CA VAL A 103 14.86 -8.58 -16.59
C VAL A 103 16.33 -8.32 -16.89
N LEU A 104 16.80 -7.07 -16.79
CA LEU A 104 18.21 -6.74 -17.01
C LEU A 104 19.13 -7.46 -16.01
N SER A 105 18.76 -7.50 -14.73
CA SER A 105 19.52 -8.21 -13.69
C SER A 105 19.62 -9.72 -13.97
N PHE A 106 18.58 -10.31 -14.58
CA PHE A 106 18.59 -11.71 -14.98
C PHE A 106 19.49 -11.94 -16.20
N VAL A 107 19.37 -11.11 -17.24
CA VAL A 107 20.18 -11.22 -18.47
C VAL A 107 21.67 -11.00 -18.20
N GLN A 108 22.00 -10.10 -17.28
CA GLN A 108 23.39 -9.84 -16.86
C GLN A 108 23.95 -10.92 -15.92
N GLY A 109 23.13 -11.89 -15.51
CA GLY A 109 23.55 -12.96 -14.60
C GLY A 109 23.80 -12.51 -13.16
N THR A 110 23.42 -11.28 -12.79
CA THR A 110 23.58 -10.78 -11.42
C THR A 110 22.59 -11.41 -10.45
N ASN A 111 21.40 -11.77 -10.93
CA ASN A 111 20.36 -12.42 -10.15
C ASN A 111 19.62 -13.48 -10.98
N THR A 112 19.91 -14.76 -10.74
CA THR A 112 19.33 -15.89 -11.49
C THR A 112 18.06 -16.48 -10.88
N VAL A 113 17.47 -15.79 -9.90
CA VAL A 113 16.25 -16.24 -9.22
C VAL A 113 15.04 -16.12 -10.15
N TYR A 114 14.53 -17.26 -10.63
CA TYR A 114 13.41 -17.32 -11.58
C TYR A 114 12.13 -16.60 -11.11
N THR A 115 11.88 -16.51 -9.80
CA THR A 115 10.70 -15.78 -9.28
C THR A 115 10.75 -14.29 -9.55
N ARG A 116 11.94 -13.69 -9.74
CA ARG A 116 12.07 -12.28 -10.16
C ARG A 116 11.62 -12.06 -11.61
N LEU A 117 11.77 -13.05 -12.50
CA LEU A 117 11.23 -12.97 -13.86
C LEU A 117 9.70 -13.04 -13.87
N LEU A 118 9.13 -13.92 -13.05
CA LEU A 118 7.67 -13.98 -12.89
C LEU A 118 7.13 -12.65 -12.34
N LEU A 119 7.82 -12.08 -11.34
CA LEU A 119 7.49 -10.77 -10.79
C LEU A 119 7.60 -9.66 -11.84
N ALA A 120 8.65 -9.68 -12.68
CA ALA A 120 8.82 -8.72 -13.77
C ALA A 120 7.66 -8.80 -14.79
N ALA A 121 7.26 -10.00 -15.18
CA ALA A 121 6.13 -10.21 -16.08
C ALA A 121 4.82 -9.68 -15.48
N LEU A 122 4.55 -9.99 -14.21
CA LEU A 122 3.36 -9.49 -13.51
C LEU A 122 3.38 -7.97 -13.28
N ALA A 123 4.55 -7.40 -13.01
CA ALA A 123 4.72 -5.94 -12.90
C ALA A 123 4.45 -5.25 -14.24
N ALA A 124 4.89 -5.84 -15.37
CA ALA A 124 4.58 -5.34 -16.71
C ALA A 124 3.08 -5.43 -17.04
N VAL A 125 2.40 -6.53 -16.67
CA VAL A 125 0.93 -6.62 -16.81
C VAL A 125 0.23 -5.59 -15.92
N SER A 126 0.69 -5.44 -14.68
CA SER A 126 0.14 -4.48 -13.73
C SER A 126 0.32 -3.03 -14.17
N PHE A 127 1.39 -2.71 -14.90
CA PHE A 127 1.56 -1.40 -15.52
C PHE A 127 0.36 -1.05 -16.43
N PHE A 128 0.00 -1.93 -17.36
CA PHE A 128 -1.14 -1.70 -18.25
C PHE A 128 -2.44 -1.58 -17.45
N CYS A 129 -2.59 -2.39 -16.41
CA CYS A 129 -3.77 -2.36 -15.55
C CYS A 129 -3.90 -1.04 -14.77
N VAL A 130 -2.83 -0.59 -14.12
CA VAL A 130 -2.81 0.67 -13.36
C VAL A 130 -3.06 1.86 -14.29
N MET A 131 -2.49 1.86 -15.49
CA MET A 131 -2.74 2.88 -16.51
C MET A 131 -4.21 2.92 -16.93
N GLN A 132 -4.83 1.76 -17.16
CA GLN A 132 -6.25 1.68 -17.50
C GLN A 132 -7.14 2.15 -16.35
N THR A 133 -6.84 1.76 -15.11
CA THR A 133 -7.54 2.23 -13.91
C THR A 133 -7.42 3.76 -13.76
N ALA A 134 -6.21 4.32 -13.93
CA ALA A 134 -5.98 5.76 -13.85
C ALA A 134 -6.80 6.54 -14.89
N GLN A 135 -6.85 6.04 -16.13
CA GLN A 135 -7.64 6.65 -17.21
C GLN A 135 -9.14 6.58 -16.92
N ASN A 136 -9.63 5.44 -16.43
CA ASN A 136 -11.04 5.24 -16.09
C ASN A 136 -11.47 6.17 -14.94
N SER A 137 -10.69 6.23 -13.86
CA SER A 137 -10.94 7.12 -12.71
C SER A 137 -10.88 8.61 -13.08
N PHE A 138 -9.97 9.00 -14.00
CA PHE A 138 -9.83 10.40 -14.43
C PHE A 138 -10.95 10.84 -15.39
N LYS A 139 -11.36 9.97 -16.31
CA LYS A 139 -12.47 10.25 -17.25
C LYS A 139 -13.85 10.06 -16.61
N GLY A 140 -13.92 9.36 -15.48
CA GLY A 140 -15.18 9.02 -14.81
C GLY A 140 -16.02 8.05 -15.64
N LEU A 141 -15.37 7.09 -16.29
CA LEU A 141 -16.07 6.08 -17.10
C LEU A 141 -16.59 4.96 -16.18
N ASP A 142 -17.90 4.72 -16.18
CA ASP A 142 -18.57 3.65 -15.40
C ASP A 142 -18.25 2.25 -15.98
N ARG A 143 -17.01 1.79 -15.81
CA ARG A 143 -16.54 0.47 -16.27
C ARG A 143 -16.05 -0.42 -15.13
N GLY A 144 -16.20 0.00 -13.88
CA GLY A 144 -15.62 -0.62 -12.69
C GLY A 144 -16.35 -1.84 -12.12
N LYS A 145 -17.45 -2.33 -12.71
CA LYS A 145 -18.09 -3.58 -12.27
C LYS A 145 -17.29 -4.80 -12.73
N TYR A 146 -16.78 -5.60 -11.79
CA TYR A 146 -16.04 -6.87 -12.03
C TYR A 146 -14.75 -6.73 -12.84
N SER A 147 -13.97 -5.69 -12.59
CA SER A 147 -12.72 -5.44 -13.32
C SER A 147 -11.55 -6.24 -12.75
N PHE A 148 -11.21 -7.34 -13.42
CA PHE A 148 -9.99 -8.12 -13.15
C PHE A 148 -8.71 -7.27 -13.19
N THR A 149 -8.74 -6.17 -13.95
CA THR A 149 -7.70 -5.14 -14.03
C THR A 149 -7.27 -4.60 -12.66
N LEU A 150 -8.19 -4.45 -11.71
CA LEU A 150 -7.85 -3.94 -10.37
C LEU A 150 -7.17 -4.98 -9.47
N LEU A 151 -7.36 -6.27 -9.78
CA LEU A 151 -6.81 -7.35 -8.98
C LEU A 151 -5.35 -7.66 -9.34
N MET A 152 -4.92 -7.29 -10.55
CA MET A 152 -3.56 -7.55 -11.04
C MET A 152 -2.44 -6.96 -10.17
N PRO A 153 -2.51 -5.69 -9.71
CA PRO A 153 -1.52 -5.16 -8.78
C PRO A 153 -1.44 -5.95 -7.47
N ALA A 154 -2.56 -6.46 -6.96
CA ALA A 154 -2.57 -7.30 -5.76
C ALA A 154 -1.85 -8.65 -6.01
N TYR A 155 -2.06 -9.29 -7.16
CA TYR A 155 -1.32 -10.50 -7.53
C TYR A 155 0.18 -10.26 -7.68
N THR A 156 0.58 -9.10 -8.22
CA THR A 156 2.00 -8.71 -8.27
C THR A 156 2.58 -8.59 -6.87
N CYS A 157 1.85 -7.99 -5.92
CA CYS A 157 2.27 -7.95 -4.52
C CYS A 157 2.33 -9.36 -3.87
N CYS A 158 1.45 -10.31 -4.25
CA CYS A 158 1.57 -11.70 -3.79
C CYS A 158 2.89 -12.33 -4.23
N VAL A 159 3.22 -12.22 -5.53
CA VAL A 159 4.47 -12.78 -6.06
C VAL A 159 5.69 -12.02 -5.53
N TRP A 160 5.55 -10.72 -5.28
CA TRP A 160 6.58 -9.94 -4.63
C TRP A 160 6.86 -10.44 -3.21
N LEU A 161 5.83 -10.75 -2.43
CA LEU A 161 5.98 -11.34 -1.09
C LEU A 161 6.72 -12.68 -1.15
N ILE A 162 6.37 -13.54 -2.11
CA ILE A 162 7.05 -14.83 -2.31
C ILE A 162 8.53 -14.61 -2.68
N ALA A 163 8.81 -13.70 -3.60
CA ALA A 163 10.17 -13.40 -4.03
C ALA A 163 11.02 -12.82 -2.87
N ALA A 164 10.46 -11.91 -2.07
CA ALA A 164 11.11 -11.34 -0.90
C ALA A 164 11.39 -12.43 0.16
N TYR A 165 10.41 -13.27 0.44
CA TYR A 165 10.56 -14.37 1.40
C TYR A 165 11.62 -15.39 0.95
N GLN A 166 11.66 -15.77 -0.34
CA GLN A 166 12.62 -16.76 -0.83
C GLN A 166 14.08 -16.34 -0.65
N VAL A 167 14.39 -15.06 -0.83
CA VAL A 167 15.77 -14.55 -0.64
C VAL A 167 16.16 -14.55 0.83
N ARG A 168 15.18 -14.39 1.74
CA ARG A 168 15.39 -14.16 3.17
C ARG A 168 15.08 -15.36 4.05
N ALA A 169 14.52 -16.43 3.49
CA ALA A 169 14.17 -17.65 4.23
C ALA A 169 15.40 -18.37 4.84
N GLY A 170 16.60 -18.10 4.33
CA GLY A 170 17.85 -18.61 4.89
C GLY A 170 18.46 -17.75 6.00
N ASP A 171 17.90 -16.56 6.25
CA ASP A 171 18.44 -15.62 7.23
C ASP A 171 17.89 -15.91 8.64
N PRO A 172 18.74 -16.25 9.62
CA PRO A 172 18.31 -16.50 10.99
C PRO A 172 17.85 -15.23 11.73
N VAL A 173 18.19 -14.03 11.25
CA VAL A 173 17.90 -12.76 11.91
C VAL A 173 16.59 -12.15 11.40
N GLN A 174 15.51 -12.33 12.16
CA GLN A 174 14.17 -11.83 11.77
C GLN A 174 14.10 -10.31 11.59
N LEU A 175 14.89 -9.56 12.36
CA LEU A 175 14.89 -8.09 12.33
C LEU A 175 15.39 -7.50 11.01
N ASP A 176 16.05 -8.31 10.18
CA ASP A 176 16.57 -7.88 8.88
C ASP A 176 15.50 -7.84 7.79
N TYR A 177 14.38 -8.52 8.00
CA TYR A 177 13.32 -8.64 6.99
C TYR A 177 11.89 -8.46 7.49
N VAL A 178 11.66 -8.42 8.80
CA VAL A 178 10.31 -8.32 9.37
C VAL A 178 9.56 -7.07 8.89
N TYR A 179 10.23 -5.92 8.84
CA TYR A 179 9.61 -4.66 8.42
C TYR A 179 9.29 -4.67 6.92
N GLU A 180 10.13 -5.31 6.10
CA GLU A 180 9.88 -5.51 4.67
C GLU A 180 8.67 -6.39 4.41
N LEU A 181 8.56 -7.52 5.14
CA LEU A 181 7.39 -8.38 5.04
C LEU A 181 6.12 -7.64 5.47
N PHE A 182 6.16 -6.85 6.54
CA PHE A 182 5.02 -6.03 6.95
C PHE A 182 4.66 -4.97 5.89
N ALA A 183 5.64 -4.34 5.25
CA ALA A 183 5.40 -3.39 4.17
C ALA A 183 4.66 -4.04 2.99
N ILE A 184 5.14 -5.21 2.55
CA ILE A 184 4.54 -5.92 1.41
C ILE A 184 3.16 -6.47 1.78
N ILE A 185 2.98 -7.05 2.96
CA ILE A 185 1.68 -7.58 3.43
C ILE A 185 0.66 -6.46 3.59
N ALA A 186 1.03 -5.33 4.19
CA ALA A 186 0.12 -4.18 4.33
C ALA A 186 -0.26 -3.60 2.96
N SER A 187 0.69 -3.48 2.04
CA SER A 187 0.44 -3.03 0.66
C SER A 187 -0.48 -3.98 -0.10
N LEU A 188 -0.24 -5.30 0.01
CA LEU A 188 -1.08 -6.35 -0.53
C LEU A 188 -2.52 -6.21 -0.05
N LEU A 189 -2.70 -6.11 1.28
CA LEU A 189 -4.02 -5.98 1.89
C LEU A 189 -4.72 -4.69 1.44
N GLY A 190 -4.00 -3.57 1.36
CA GLY A 190 -4.53 -2.31 0.84
C GLY A 190 -5.06 -2.44 -0.59
N LEU A 191 -4.25 -3.01 -1.49
CA LEU A 191 -4.65 -3.28 -2.88
C LEU A 191 -5.81 -4.27 -2.99
N TYR A 192 -5.82 -5.31 -2.16
CA TYR A 192 -6.90 -6.28 -2.10
C TYR A 192 -8.23 -5.62 -1.69
N PHE A 193 -8.23 -4.79 -0.65
CA PHE A 193 -9.43 -4.08 -0.23
C PHE A 193 -9.87 -3.02 -1.26
N HIS A 194 -8.94 -2.37 -1.98
CA HIS A 194 -9.28 -1.51 -3.12
C HIS A 194 -9.98 -2.29 -4.25
N ALA A 195 -9.47 -3.47 -4.62
CA ALA A 195 -10.12 -4.33 -5.59
C ALA A 195 -11.51 -4.81 -5.12
N GLY A 196 -11.70 -4.98 -3.80
CA GLY A 196 -12.97 -5.34 -3.18
C GLY A 196 -14.14 -4.38 -3.49
N PHE A 197 -13.87 -3.10 -3.80
CA PHE A 197 -14.91 -2.16 -4.22
C PHE A 197 -15.49 -2.46 -5.61
N SER A 198 -14.73 -3.14 -6.48
CA SER A 198 -15.23 -3.60 -7.79
C SER A 198 -16.24 -4.75 -7.68
N PHE A 199 -16.21 -5.46 -6.55
CA PHE A 199 -17.13 -6.56 -6.22
C PHE A 199 -18.25 -6.15 -5.26
N GLU A 200 -18.53 -4.84 -5.12
CA GLU A 200 -19.60 -4.28 -4.26
C GLU A 200 -19.46 -4.67 -2.76
N ARG A 201 -18.27 -5.13 -2.33
CA ARG A 201 -17.95 -5.48 -0.93
C ARG A 201 -16.88 -4.56 -0.35
N GLY A 202 -16.90 -3.29 -0.77
CA GLY A 202 -15.93 -2.29 -0.36
C GLY A 202 -16.01 -1.97 1.13
N ARG A 203 -14.89 -2.11 1.85
CA ARG A 203 -14.79 -1.74 3.27
C ARG A 203 -13.80 -0.59 3.43
N VAL A 204 -14.32 0.64 3.49
CA VAL A 204 -13.53 1.90 3.54
C VAL A 204 -12.55 1.92 4.71
N PHE A 205 -12.99 1.47 5.89
CA PHE A 205 -12.15 1.41 7.08
C PHE A 205 -10.89 0.56 6.85
N TRP A 206 -11.06 -0.67 6.38
CA TRP A 206 -9.95 -1.61 6.18
C TRP A 206 -9.06 -1.20 5.00
N ALA A 207 -9.67 -0.74 3.91
CA ALA A 207 -8.95 -0.21 2.76
C ALA A 207 -8.03 0.96 3.14
N GLY A 208 -8.55 1.93 3.89
CA GLY A 208 -7.77 3.07 4.38
C GLY A 208 -6.69 2.65 5.36
N LEU A 209 -7.03 1.83 6.37
CA LEU A 209 -6.08 1.41 7.40
C LEU A 209 -4.87 0.67 6.83
N PHE A 210 -5.10 -0.36 6.00
CA PHE A 210 -4.01 -1.14 5.43
C PHE A 210 -3.20 -0.37 4.39
N SER A 211 -3.83 0.53 3.62
CA SER A 211 -3.11 1.39 2.69
C SER A 211 -2.19 2.38 3.42
N LEU A 212 -2.66 2.98 4.52
CA LEU A 212 -1.85 3.90 5.33
C LEU A 212 -0.72 3.18 6.08
N LEU A 213 -0.98 1.98 6.59
CA LEU A 213 0.06 1.12 7.16
C LEU A 213 1.09 0.70 6.10
N GLY A 214 0.63 0.38 4.89
CA GLY A 214 1.51 0.10 3.74
C GLY A 214 2.45 1.26 3.46
N ILE A 215 1.93 2.49 3.38
CA ILE A 215 2.75 3.70 3.19
C ILE A 215 3.77 3.88 4.32
N TYR A 216 3.34 3.74 5.58
CA TYR A 216 4.22 3.84 6.75
C TYR A 216 5.38 2.84 6.69
N PHE A 217 5.07 1.55 6.46
CA PHE A 217 6.08 0.50 6.44
C PHE A 217 6.97 0.59 5.20
N CYS A 218 6.43 0.89 4.01
CA CYS A 218 7.24 1.10 2.80
C CYS A 218 8.24 2.25 2.93
N LEU A 219 7.88 3.33 3.65
CA LEU A 219 8.81 4.42 3.95
C LEU A 219 9.86 3.99 4.99
N THR A 220 9.45 3.25 6.01
CA THR A 220 10.34 2.75 7.07
C THR A 220 11.41 1.82 6.49
N THR A 221 11.01 0.88 5.62
CA THR A 221 11.91 -0.09 5.00
C THR A 221 12.83 0.53 3.97
N LEU A 222 12.51 1.72 3.45
CA LEU A 222 13.40 2.41 2.51
C LEU A 222 14.78 2.75 3.13
N ALA A 223 14.89 2.68 4.46
CA ALA A 223 16.17 2.81 5.18
C ALA A 223 17.09 1.59 5.00
N ASP A 224 16.54 0.41 4.69
CA ASP A 224 17.32 -0.80 4.43
C ASP A 224 17.94 -0.73 3.02
N GLN A 225 19.10 -1.39 2.84
CA GLN A 225 19.78 -1.43 1.55
C GLN A 225 19.04 -2.35 0.58
N HIS A 226 18.29 -1.73 -0.34
CA HIS A 226 17.52 -2.42 -1.36
C HIS A 226 18.15 -2.29 -2.75
N ASP A 227 18.01 -3.35 -3.55
CA ASP A 227 18.25 -3.26 -5.00
C ASP A 227 17.28 -2.25 -5.65
N LEU A 228 17.76 -1.56 -6.69
CA LEU A 228 17.05 -0.46 -7.33
C LEU A 228 15.67 -0.91 -7.84
N ALA A 229 15.56 -2.13 -8.36
CA ALA A 229 14.28 -2.70 -8.80
C ALA A 229 13.25 -2.80 -7.65
N THR A 230 13.70 -3.21 -6.45
CA THR A 230 12.83 -3.34 -5.27
C THR A 230 12.47 -1.96 -4.72
N THR A 231 13.39 -1.01 -4.73
CA THR A 231 13.13 0.39 -4.37
C THR A 231 12.04 1.01 -5.26
N LEU A 232 12.05 0.70 -6.56
CA LEU A 232 10.98 1.13 -7.47
C LEU A 232 9.62 0.50 -7.13
N LEU A 233 9.58 -0.76 -6.69
CA LEU A 233 8.33 -1.40 -6.23
C LEU A 233 7.76 -0.71 -4.97
N TYR A 234 8.60 -0.35 -4.00
CA TYR A 234 8.15 0.44 -2.84
C TYR A 234 7.67 1.83 -3.26
N GLY A 235 8.35 2.49 -4.19
CA GLY A 235 7.91 3.76 -4.76
C GLY A 235 6.54 3.66 -5.44
N PHE A 236 6.29 2.59 -6.20
CA PHE A 236 4.98 2.28 -6.75
C PHE A 236 3.93 2.14 -5.65
N ALA A 237 4.20 1.30 -4.63
CA ALA A 237 3.26 1.04 -3.55
C ALA A 237 2.88 2.33 -2.82
N ILE A 238 3.87 3.17 -2.48
CA ILE A 238 3.64 4.46 -1.81
C ILE A 238 2.75 5.36 -2.67
N LEU A 239 3.11 5.60 -3.93
CA LEU A 239 2.35 6.53 -4.79
C LEU A 239 0.95 6.03 -5.09
N TYR A 240 0.79 4.74 -5.38
CA TYR A 240 -0.51 4.14 -5.69
C TYR A 240 -1.43 4.16 -4.48
N LEU A 241 -0.96 3.70 -3.31
CA LEU A 241 -1.75 3.64 -2.08
C LEU A 241 -2.09 5.04 -1.58
N LEU A 242 -1.16 5.99 -1.66
CA LEU A 242 -1.39 7.38 -1.24
C LEU A 242 -2.48 8.02 -2.10
N SER A 243 -2.33 7.94 -3.43
CA SER A 243 -3.27 8.54 -4.38
C SER A 243 -4.67 7.93 -4.25
N SER A 244 -4.75 6.61 -4.11
CA SER A 244 -6.01 5.88 -3.95
C SER A 244 -6.67 6.15 -2.60
N THR A 245 -5.90 6.28 -1.52
CA THR A 245 -6.44 6.56 -0.18
C THR A 245 -6.98 7.99 -0.09
N VAL A 246 -6.28 8.97 -0.69
CA VAL A 246 -6.74 10.36 -0.74
C VAL A 246 -8.07 10.46 -1.49
N THR A 247 -8.19 9.82 -2.66
CA THR A 247 -9.43 9.86 -3.46
C THR A 247 -10.57 9.13 -2.76
N LEU A 248 -10.30 7.97 -2.16
CA LEU A 248 -11.30 7.22 -1.38
C LEU A 248 -11.84 8.06 -0.22
N LEU A 249 -10.96 8.67 0.59
CA LEU A 249 -11.38 9.48 1.74
C LEU A 249 -12.08 10.77 1.32
N TYR A 250 -11.66 11.39 0.21
CA TYR A 250 -12.33 12.56 -0.35
C TYR A 250 -13.76 12.23 -0.80
N ASN A 251 -13.95 11.12 -1.52
CA ASN A 251 -15.27 10.69 -1.96
C ASN A 251 -16.14 10.20 -0.80
N ALA A 252 -15.55 9.53 0.19
CA ALA A 252 -16.26 9.10 1.40
C ALA A 252 -16.72 10.28 2.28
N GLY A 253 -16.10 11.46 2.14
CA GLY A 253 -16.49 12.68 2.83
C GLY A 253 -17.64 13.45 2.16
N ARG A 254 -18.15 13.00 1.01
CA ARG A 254 -19.22 13.72 0.29
C ARG A 254 -20.55 13.64 1.07
N PRO A 255 -21.22 14.78 1.31
CA PRO A 255 -22.42 14.84 2.17
C PRO A 255 -23.60 14.05 1.56
N GLU A 256 -23.73 14.06 0.25
CA GLU A 256 -24.73 13.30 -0.52
C GLU A 256 -24.62 11.78 -0.32
N LEU A 257 -23.40 11.24 -0.26
CA LEU A 257 -23.18 9.82 0.01
C LEU A 257 -23.36 9.48 1.49
N LEU A 258 -22.95 10.39 2.37
CA LEU A 258 -23.15 10.23 3.82
C LEU A 258 -24.64 10.23 4.20
N ALA A 259 -25.46 11.06 3.55
CA ALA A 259 -26.91 11.08 3.77
C ALA A 259 -27.57 9.76 3.35
N ARG A 260 -27.11 9.13 2.26
CA ARG A 260 -27.54 7.78 1.87
C ARG A 260 -27.21 6.75 2.94
N ALA A 261 -26.02 6.83 3.53
CA ALA A 261 -25.58 5.94 4.59
C ALA A 261 -26.45 6.09 5.86
N GLU A 262 -26.90 7.30 6.16
CA GLU A 262 -27.79 7.58 7.29
C GLU A 262 -29.19 7.02 7.05
N ASN A 263 -29.73 7.20 5.84
CA ASN A 263 -31.04 6.65 5.45
C ASN A 263 -31.07 5.12 5.46
N ASP A 264 -30.02 4.45 4.94
CA ASP A 264 -29.88 2.98 5.00
C ASP A 264 -29.87 2.47 6.45
N THR A 265 -29.33 3.25 7.41
CA THR A 265 -29.31 2.86 8.83
C THR A 265 -30.65 3.07 9.54
N THR A 266 -31.50 3.99 9.06
CA THR A 266 -32.84 4.24 9.64
C THR A 266 -33.93 3.36 9.04
N GLU A 267 -33.83 2.92 7.78
CA GLU A 267 -34.79 1.97 7.20
C GLU A 267 -34.52 0.51 7.63
N GLY A 268 -33.33 0.23 8.16
CA GLY A 268 -32.91 -1.11 8.64
C GLY A 268 -33.39 -1.49 10.05
N THR A 269 -34.16 -0.65 10.74
CA THR A 269 -34.90 -1.04 11.95
C THR A 269 -36.35 -1.34 11.56
N PRO A 270 -36.75 -2.61 11.36
CA PRO A 270 -38.16 -2.94 11.42
C PRO A 270 -38.62 -2.58 12.83
N ASP A 271 -39.65 -1.75 12.92
CA ASP A 271 -40.46 -1.63 14.12
C ASP A 271 -40.97 -3.04 14.46
N GLU A 272 -40.29 -3.73 15.38
CA GLU A 272 -40.84 -4.91 16.05
C GLU A 272 -41.93 -4.42 17.00
N SER A 273 -43.16 -4.38 16.47
CA SER A 273 -44.41 -4.37 17.22
C SER A 273 -44.76 -5.76 17.73
#